data_AF-A0AAW6M092-F1
#
_entry.id   AF-A0AAW6M092-F1
#
_cell.length_a   1.000
_cell.length_b   1.000
_cell.length_c   1.000
_cell.angle_alpha   90.00
_cell.angle_beta   90.00
_cell.angle_gamma   90.00
#
_symmetry.space_group_name_H-M   'P 1'
#
loop_
_entity.id
_entity.type
_entity.pdbx_description
1 polymer ?
#
loop_
_entity_poly.entity_id
_entity_poly.type
_entity_poly.pdbx_seq_one_letter_code
_entity_poly.pdbx_strand_id
1 'polypeptide(L)'
;MNSTLALVLIVLVGAGGIAAGWILRTARTPATADHDTSAGYDPLVVTAPAPAAVPHGMPIDADRRLVTSLIGIHDLDGGTSARERIREDLAQVNVHMLDAAPGALFDSAHHKAVSGAVAATPAQIGTIAALVRPGWVGPAGIIRFAEVTVYIAPTDPMPV
;
A
#
# COMPACT_ATOMS: atom_id res chain seq x y z
N MET A 1 -40.68 -30.87 17.70
CA MET A 1 -39.28 -31.27 17.43
C MET A 1 -38.59 -30.07 16.81
N ASN A 2 -38.34 -28.99 17.56
CA ASN A 2 -37.25 -28.76 18.51
C ASN A 2 -35.95 -28.53 17.72
N SER A 3 -35.60 -27.27 17.42
CA SER A 3 -34.73 -26.39 18.24
C SER A 3 -33.26 -26.55 17.88
N THR A 4 -32.68 -25.52 17.23
CA THR A 4 -31.30 -24.99 17.36
C THR A 4 -31.12 -24.00 16.20
N LEU A 5 -30.66 -22.76 16.29
CA LEU A 5 -30.14 -21.88 17.34
C LEU A 5 -30.10 -20.51 16.64
N ALA A 6 -30.91 -19.53 17.02
CA ALA A 6 -30.45 -18.30 17.65
C ALA A 6 -29.03 -17.86 17.24
N LEU A 7 -28.91 -17.02 16.22
CA LEU A 7 -27.73 -16.17 16.03
C LEU A 7 -28.11 -14.75 16.46
N VAL A 8 -28.01 -14.61 17.78
CA VAL A 8 -28.20 -13.42 18.60
C VAL A 8 -26.98 -12.50 18.43
N LEU A 9 -27.26 -11.26 18.04
CA LEU A 9 -26.76 -9.99 18.57
C LEU A 9 -25.23 -9.72 18.77
N ILE A 10 -24.86 -8.56 18.22
CA ILE A 10 -23.96 -7.52 18.77
C ILE A 10 -22.45 -7.82 18.75
N VAL A 11 -21.76 -7.17 17.81
CA VAL A 11 -20.56 -6.39 18.15
C VAL A 11 -20.73 -4.99 17.55
N LEU A 12 -21.40 -4.13 18.31
CA LEU A 12 -21.25 -2.68 18.22
C LEU A 12 -20.11 -2.28 19.16
N VAL A 13 -19.41 -1.21 18.79
CA VAL A 13 -18.41 -0.45 19.56
C VAL A 13 -16.94 -0.83 19.31
N GLY A 14 -16.39 -0.12 18.32
CA GLY A 14 -14.96 0.13 18.12
C GLY A 14 -14.75 1.42 17.31
N ALA A 15 -15.58 2.43 17.54
CA ALA A 15 -15.37 3.78 17.02
C ALA A 15 -14.33 4.47 17.91
N GLY A 16 -13.19 4.90 17.35
CA GLY A 16 -12.19 5.66 18.11
C GLY A 16 -11.02 6.13 17.27
N GLY A 17 -11.13 7.35 16.72
CA GLY A 17 -10.03 8.19 16.21
C GLY A 17 -9.43 7.70 14.89
N ILE A 18 -9.33 8.47 13.82
CA ILE A 18 -8.74 9.80 13.72
C ILE A 18 -9.33 10.44 12.45
N ALA A 19 -10.10 11.51 12.59
CA ALA A 19 -10.40 12.44 11.49
C ALA A 19 -10.19 13.86 12.02
N ALA A 20 -8.94 14.15 12.38
CA ALA A 20 -8.49 15.48 12.71
C ALA A 20 -8.29 16.28 11.41
N GLY A 21 -9.19 17.23 11.20
CA GLY A 21 -8.95 18.56 10.65
C GLY A 21 -8.16 18.68 9.34
N TRP A 22 -8.87 18.99 8.26
CA TRP A 22 -8.35 19.98 7.32
C TRP A 22 -9.31 21.17 7.20
N ILE A 23 -8.70 22.30 7.48
CA ILE A 23 -9.24 23.62 7.81
C ILE A 23 -9.64 24.37 6.54
N LEU A 24 -10.83 24.98 6.62
CA LEU A 24 -11.23 26.27 6.05
C LEU A 24 -10.68 26.67 4.67
N ARG A 25 -11.50 26.45 3.66
CA ARG A 25 -11.55 27.28 2.45
C ARG A 25 -12.17 28.63 2.81
N THR A 26 -11.36 29.63 3.14
CA THR A 26 -11.79 31.03 3.16
C THR A 26 -11.18 31.78 1.99
N ALA A 27 -12.06 32.23 1.10
CA ALA A 27 -11.75 33.14 0.02
C ALA A 27 -11.14 34.42 0.59
N ARG A 28 -9.92 34.78 0.15
CA ARG A 28 -9.42 36.14 0.32
C ARG A 28 -9.98 37.00 -0.81
N THR A 29 -11.04 37.73 -0.49
CA THR A 29 -11.32 39.04 -1.10
C THR A 29 -10.22 40.02 -0.66
N PRO A 30 -9.51 40.69 -1.57
CA PRO A 30 -8.79 41.89 -1.21
C PRO A 30 -9.76 43.08 -1.27
N ALA A 31 -10.09 43.61 -0.10
CA ALA A 31 -10.70 44.92 0.04
C ALA A 31 -9.68 46.00 -0.38
N THR A 32 -10.15 46.94 -1.18
CA THR A 32 -9.58 48.26 -1.45
C THR A 32 -8.97 48.89 -0.20
N ALA A 33 -7.67 49.20 -0.27
CA ALA A 33 -7.03 50.21 0.56
C ALA A 33 -6.41 51.23 -0.39
N ASP A 34 -7.07 52.38 -0.44
CA ASP A 34 -6.62 53.62 -1.05
C ASP A 34 -5.50 54.20 -0.17
N HIS A 35 -4.34 54.47 -0.76
CA HIS A 35 -3.32 55.36 -0.20
C HIS A 35 -2.65 56.10 -1.34
N ASP A 36 -2.85 57.41 -1.30
CA ASP A 36 -2.41 58.40 -2.25
C ASP A 36 -0.92 58.75 -2.06
N THR A 37 -0.35 59.40 -3.07
CA THR A 37 0.92 60.17 -3.11
C THR A 37 2.27 59.49 -3.44
N SER A 38 2.63 59.62 -4.73
CA SER A 38 3.94 59.97 -5.32
C SER A 38 5.27 59.47 -4.70
N ALA A 39 6.01 58.67 -5.47
CA ALA A 39 7.40 58.96 -5.90
C ALA A 39 8.02 57.76 -6.67
N GLY A 40 8.53 58.02 -7.88
CA GLY A 40 9.57 57.22 -8.56
C GLY A 40 9.25 55.77 -8.93
N TYR A 41 8.65 55.55 -10.10
CA TYR A 41 8.68 54.23 -10.76
C TYR A 41 9.99 54.08 -11.55
N ASP A 42 10.96 53.40 -10.94
CA ASP A 42 12.03 52.70 -11.67
C ASP A 42 11.55 51.24 -11.79
N PRO A 43 11.35 50.67 -12.98
CA PRO A 43 10.86 49.30 -13.08
C PRO A 43 12.02 48.35 -12.74
N LEU A 44 12.13 47.98 -11.47
CA LEU A 44 12.90 46.80 -11.06
C LEU A 44 12.24 45.59 -11.73
N VAL A 45 12.80 45.16 -12.86
CA VAL A 45 12.50 43.88 -13.48
C VAL A 45 12.87 42.81 -12.46
N VAL A 46 11.89 42.36 -11.69
CA VAL A 46 12.01 41.16 -10.86
C VAL A 46 12.01 39.99 -11.83
N THR A 47 13.20 39.63 -12.33
CA THR A 47 13.39 38.36 -13.02
C THR A 47 13.22 37.27 -11.98
N ALA A 48 12.02 36.71 -11.85
CA ALA A 48 11.81 35.50 -11.08
C ALA A 48 12.81 34.44 -11.60
N PRO A 49 13.57 33.76 -10.73
CA PRO A 49 14.44 32.68 -11.18
C PRO A 49 13.56 31.66 -11.92
N ALA A 50 13.96 31.35 -13.16
CA ALA A 50 13.29 30.33 -13.95
C ALA A 50 13.13 29.06 -13.10
N PRO A 51 11.97 28.39 -13.13
CA PRO A 51 11.78 27.15 -12.37
C PRO A 51 12.91 26.19 -12.75
N ALA A 52 13.71 25.80 -11.76
CA ALA A 52 14.78 24.83 -11.95
C ALA A 52 14.16 23.62 -12.64
N ALA A 53 14.66 23.27 -13.83
CA ALA A 53 14.22 22.10 -14.56
C ALA A 53 14.34 20.90 -13.61
N VAL A 54 13.21 20.33 -13.21
CA VAL A 54 13.19 19.09 -12.43
C VAL A 54 13.90 18.06 -13.30
N PRO A 55 15.03 17.47 -12.86
CA PRO A 55 15.69 16.44 -13.64
C PRO A 55 14.65 15.38 -13.96
N HIS A 56 14.34 15.19 -15.24
CA HIS A 56 13.60 14.03 -15.67
C HIS A 56 14.49 12.83 -15.29
N GLY A 57 14.04 12.05 -14.31
CA GLY A 57 14.78 10.90 -13.81
C GLY A 57 15.25 10.03 -14.97
N MET A 58 16.41 9.39 -14.81
CA MET A 58 16.98 8.54 -15.84
C MET A 58 15.94 7.50 -16.29
N PRO A 59 15.97 7.03 -17.55
CA PRO A 59 14.98 6.08 -18.08
C PRO A 59 14.70 4.88 -17.16
N ILE A 60 15.72 4.40 -16.45
CA ILE A 60 15.65 3.30 -15.47
C ILE A 60 14.66 3.61 -14.33
N ASP A 61 14.58 4.85 -13.86
CA ASP A 61 13.66 5.25 -12.79
C ASP A 61 12.22 5.29 -13.27
N ALA A 62 12.01 5.68 -14.54
CA ALA A 62 10.69 5.70 -15.16
C ALA A 62 10.14 4.28 -15.32
N ASP A 63 10.97 3.34 -15.80
CA ASP A 63 10.60 1.93 -15.97
C ASP A 63 10.25 1.28 -14.63
N ARG A 64 11.06 1.53 -13.58
CA ARG A 64 10.79 1.04 -12.23
C ARG A 64 9.48 1.57 -11.67
N ARG A 65 9.18 2.85 -11.90
CA ARG A 65 7.90 3.45 -11.49
C ARG A 65 6.73 2.82 -12.23
N LEU A 66 6.86 2.61 -13.54
CA LEU A 66 5.83 1.96 -14.35
C LEU A 66 5.54 0.54 -13.87
N VAL A 67 6.56 -0.29 -13.65
CA VAL A 67 6.42 -1.65 -13.10
C VAL A 67 5.70 -1.61 -11.75
N THR A 68 6.10 -0.70 -10.87
CA THR A 68 5.47 -0.54 -9.54
C THR A 68 4.00 -0.15 -9.67
N SER A 69 3.67 0.75 -10.60
CA SER A 69 2.29 1.16 -10.87
C SER A 69 1.45 0.01 -11.44
N LEU A 70 1.98 -0.78 -12.38
CA LEU A 70 1.28 -1.95 -12.94
C LEU A 70 1.00 -3.01 -11.87
N ILE A 71 1.97 -3.29 -11.00
CA ILE A 71 1.78 -4.16 -9.83
C ILE A 71 0.68 -3.60 -8.91
N GLY A 72 0.68 -2.28 -8.67
CA GLY A 72 -0.35 -1.62 -7.89
C GLY A 72 -1.75 -1.76 -8.50
N ILE A 73 -1.87 -1.60 -9.82
CA ILE A 73 -3.14 -1.77 -10.56
C ILE A 73 -3.59 -3.23 -10.54
N HIS A 74 -2.66 -4.18 -10.68
CA HIS A 74 -2.95 -5.61 -10.59
C HIS A 74 -3.58 -5.99 -9.23
N ASP A 75 -3.16 -5.32 -8.15
CA ASP A 75 -3.72 -5.56 -6.82
C ASP A 75 -5.13 -4.98 -6.63
N LEU A 76 -5.59 -4.10 -7.53
CA LEU A 76 -6.94 -3.55 -7.47
C LEU A 76 -7.96 -4.56 -8.02
N ASP A 77 -9.22 -4.42 -7.58
CA ASP A 77 -10.33 -5.29 -8.03
C ASP A 77 -10.84 -4.91 -9.44
N GLY A 78 -9.92 -4.88 -10.41
CA GLY A 78 -10.15 -4.44 -11.81
C GLY A 78 -10.71 -5.53 -12.73
N GLY A 79 -11.23 -6.63 -12.20
CA GLY A 79 -11.67 -7.80 -12.96
C GLY A 79 -10.51 -8.72 -13.40
N THR A 80 -10.81 -10.02 -13.51
CA THR A 80 -9.80 -11.08 -13.74
C THR A 80 -9.00 -10.88 -15.03
N SER A 81 -9.63 -10.45 -16.12
CA SER A 81 -8.96 -10.29 -17.42
C SER A 81 -7.87 -9.21 -17.41
N ALA A 82 -8.09 -8.09 -16.70
CA ALA A 82 -7.10 -7.03 -16.59
C ALA A 82 -5.88 -7.50 -15.78
N ARG A 83 -6.12 -8.23 -14.69
CA ARG A 83 -5.05 -8.82 -13.86
C ARG A 83 -4.20 -9.80 -14.65
N GLU A 84 -4.83 -10.73 -15.38
CA GLU A 84 -4.09 -11.67 -16.22
C GLU A 84 -3.27 -10.98 -17.31
N ARG A 85 -3.83 -9.94 -17.94
CA ARG A 85 -3.09 -9.18 -18.95
C ARG A 85 -1.87 -8.48 -18.35
N ILE A 86 -2.02 -7.81 -17.22
CA ILE A 86 -0.90 -7.16 -16.53
C ILE A 86 0.16 -8.19 -16.12
N ARG A 87 -0.25 -9.36 -15.62
CA ARG A 87 0.66 -10.44 -15.26
C ARG A 87 1.47 -10.92 -16.47
N GLU A 88 0.84 -11.06 -17.63
CA GLU A 88 1.51 -11.48 -18.86
C GLU A 88 2.47 -10.40 -19.39
N ASP A 89 2.07 -9.12 -19.37
CA ASP A 89 2.93 -8.01 -19.79
C ASP A 89 4.17 -7.87 -18.88
N LEU A 90 4.01 -8.07 -17.56
CA LEU A 90 5.14 -8.11 -16.61
C LEU A 90 6.06 -9.31 -16.85
N ALA A 91 5.51 -10.47 -17.21
CA ALA A 91 6.31 -11.66 -17.50
C ALA A 91 7.22 -11.46 -18.74
N GLN A 92 6.79 -10.67 -19.73
CA GLN A 92 7.62 -10.32 -20.90
C GLN A 92 8.90 -9.56 -20.54
N VAL A 93 8.92 -8.87 -19.39
CA VAL A 93 10.08 -8.14 -18.86
C VAL A 93 10.78 -8.88 -17.71
N ASN A 94 10.57 -10.19 -17.60
CA ASN A 94 11.11 -11.07 -16.55
C ASN A 94 10.70 -10.66 -15.12
N VAL A 95 9.53 -10.05 -14.98
CA VAL A 95 8.90 -9.78 -13.69
C VAL A 95 7.85 -10.85 -13.44
N HIS A 96 8.06 -11.65 -12.40
CA HIS A 96 7.24 -12.80 -12.07
C HIS A 96 6.60 -12.65 -10.71
N MET A 97 5.40 -13.21 -10.58
CA MET A 97 4.70 -13.25 -9.31
C MET A 97 5.33 -14.32 -8.41
N LEU A 98 5.59 -13.95 -7.15
CA LEU A 98 5.97 -14.90 -6.10
C LEU A 98 4.69 -15.39 -5.44
N ASP A 99 4.42 -16.67 -5.60
CA ASP A 99 3.34 -17.36 -4.90
C ASP A 99 3.85 -17.99 -3.61
N ALA A 100 2.96 -18.12 -2.62
CA ALA A 100 3.25 -18.75 -1.34
C ALA A 100 2.10 -19.67 -0.97
N ALA A 101 2.28 -20.96 -1.27
CA ALA A 101 1.26 -21.97 -1.05
C ALA A 101 1.01 -22.18 0.46
N PRO A 102 -0.27 -22.21 0.91
CA PRO A 102 -0.60 -22.66 2.26
C PRO A 102 -0.02 -24.06 2.54
N GLY A 103 0.55 -24.23 3.74
CA GLY A 103 1.25 -25.43 4.18
C GLY A 103 2.73 -25.49 3.80
N ALA A 104 3.23 -24.62 2.91
CA ALA A 104 4.66 -24.51 2.63
C ALA A 104 5.41 -23.89 3.83
N LEU A 105 6.71 -24.18 3.94
CA LEU A 105 7.56 -23.54 4.95
C LEU A 105 7.67 -22.04 4.69
N PHE A 106 7.62 -21.26 5.77
CA PHE A 106 7.94 -19.84 5.70
C PHE A 106 9.43 -19.65 5.41
N ASP A 107 9.74 -18.74 4.48
CA ASP A 107 11.09 -18.39 4.08
C ASP A 107 11.19 -16.86 4.04
N SER A 108 11.97 -16.28 4.96
CA SER A 108 12.14 -14.83 5.05
C SER A 108 12.90 -14.23 3.86
N ALA A 109 13.54 -15.05 3.02
CA ALA A 109 14.16 -14.58 1.80
C ALA A 109 13.12 -14.17 0.74
N HIS A 110 11.91 -14.76 0.76
CA HIS A 110 10.88 -14.54 -0.28
C HIS A 110 9.53 -14.08 0.29
N HIS A 111 9.30 -14.31 1.59
CA HIS A 111 8.04 -14.06 2.27
C HIS A 111 8.18 -13.04 3.39
N LYS A 112 7.11 -12.29 3.62
CA LYS A 112 6.95 -11.36 4.74
C LYS A 112 5.75 -11.80 5.57
N ALA A 113 5.99 -12.24 6.80
CA ALA A 113 4.93 -12.56 7.73
C ALA A 113 4.24 -11.26 8.20
N VAL A 114 2.97 -11.08 7.85
CA VAL A 114 2.18 -9.89 8.23
C VAL A 114 1.22 -10.15 9.38
N SER A 115 0.93 -11.42 9.65
CA SER A 115 0.08 -11.85 10.75
C SER A 115 0.40 -13.30 11.17
N GLY A 116 -0.05 -13.66 12.37
CA GLY A 116 0.04 -15.02 12.91
C GLY A 116 -1.33 -15.68 13.03
N ALA A 117 -1.41 -16.97 12.73
CA ALA A 117 -2.56 -17.82 13.02
C ALA A 117 -2.16 -18.91 14.02
N VAL A 118 -3.02 -19.21 15.00
CA VAL A 118 -2.72 -20.28 15.97
C VAL A 118 -2.74 -21.63 15.25
N ALA A 119 -1.66 -22.39 15.37
CA ALA A 119 -1.53 -23.72 14.79
C ALA A 119 -2.47 -24.71 15.50
N ALA A 120 -3.18 -25.54 14.72
CA ALA A 120 -3.99 -26.63 15.26
C ALA A 120 -3.13 -27.84 15.66
N THR A 121 -1.96 -27.99 15.03
CA THR A 121 -1.00 -29.05 15.32
C THR A 121 0.43 -28.50 15.37
N PRO A 122 1.34 -29.09 16.16
CA PRO A 122 2.73 -28.62 16.23
C PRO A 122 3.46 -28.63 14.88
N ALA A 123 3.12 -29.55 13.97
CA ALA A 123 3.74 -29.66 12.65
C ALA A 123 3.44 -28.48 11.72
N GLN A 124 2.40 -27.69 12.00
CA GLN A 124 2.06 -26.50 11.22
C GLN A 124 2.90 -25.28 11.61
N ILE A 125 3.52 -25.27 12.79
CA ILE A 125 4.24 -24.10 13.29
C ILE A 125 5.39 -23.76 12.33
N GLY A 126 5.45 -22.50 11.90
CA GLY A 126 6.43 -22.02 10.93
C GLY A 126 6.07 -22.28 9.46
N THR A 127 4.88 -22.83 9.18
CA THR A 127 4.34 -22.95 7.82
C THR A 127 3.38 -21.80 7.50
N ILE A 128 3.17 -21.57 6.21
CA ILE A 128 2.27 -20.55 5.69
C ILE A 128 0.82 -21.01 5.92
N ALA A 129 0.05 -20.21 6.65
CA ALA A 129 -1.38 -20.47 6.86
C ALA A 129 -2.22 -19.96 5.67
N ALA A 130 -1.86 -18.78 5.13
CA ALA A 130 -2.55 -18.18 4.00
C ALA A 130 -1.67 -17.16 3.28
N LEU A 131 -1.86 -17.04 1.97
CA LEU A 131 -1.38 -15.91 1.19
C LEU A 131 -2.32 -14.72 1.38
N VAL A 132 -1.78 -13.59 1.84
CA VAL A 132 -2.52 -12.33 2.02
C VAL A 132 -2.37 -11.46 0.77
N ARG A 133 -1.15 -11.36 0.25
CA ARG A 133 -0.85 -10.59 -0.97
C ARG A 133 0.29 -11.25 -1.74
N PRO A 134 0.15 -11.46 -3.06
CA PRO A 134 1.23 -12.01 -3.88
C PRO A 134 2.46 -11.10 -3.90
N GLY A 135 3.63 -11.70 -3.92
CA GLY A 135 4.91 -11.01 -4.11
C GLY A 135 5.27 -10.85 -5.58
N TRP A 136 6.35 -10.13 -5.85
CA TRP A 136 6.90 -9.94 -7.19
C TRP A 136 8.43 -9.95 -7.16
N VAL A 137 9.03 -10.69 -8.09
CA VAL A 137 10.45 -10.75 -8.33
C VAL A 137 10.75 -10.25 -9.74
N GLY A 138 11.80 -9.45 -9.89
CA GLY A 138 12.30 -9.00 -11.18
C GLY A 138 13.77 -9.38 -11.37
N PRO A 139 14.39 -8.93 -12.47
CA PRO A 139 15.78 -9.25 -12.80
C PRO A 139 16.79 -8.82 -11.74
N ALA A 140 16.49 -7.73 -11.02
CA ALA A 140 17.34 -7.18 -9.97
C ALA A 140 17.04 -7.76 -8.57
N GLY A 141 16.16 -8.77 -8.48
CA GLY A 141 15.73 -9.38 -7.23
C GLY A 141 14.30 -9.02 -6.84
N ILE A 142 14.00 -9.16 -5.55
CA ILE A 142 12.64 -8.98 -5.03
C ILE A 142 12.20 -7.52 -5.16
N ILE A 143 11.11 -7.32 -5.89
CA ILE A 143 10.41 -6.03 -5.98
C ILE A 143 9.47 -5.90 -4.78
N ARG A 144 8.80 -6.99 -4.42
CA ARG A 144 7.88 -7.08 -3.28
C ARG A 144 7.84 -8.50 -2.73
N PHE A 145 7.97 -8.65 -1.41
CA PHE A 145 7.79 -9.95 -0.75
C PHE A 145 6.33 -10.42 -0.84
N ALA A 146 6.11 -11.74 -0.88
CA ALA A 146 4.77 -12.27 -0.70
C ALA A 146 4.36 -12.08 0.77
N GLU A 147 3.25 -11.39 1.01
CA GLU A 147 2.74 -11.16 2.36
C GLU A 147 1.88 -12.35 2.76
N VAL A 148 2.22 -12.97 3.89
CA VAL A 148 1.62 -14.23 4.32
C VAL A 148 1.21 -14.17 5.79
N THR A 149 0.19 -14.96 6.12
CA THR A 149 -0.12 -15.35 7.50
C THR A 149 0.69 -16.60 7.81
N VAL A 150 1.39 -16.64 8.94
CA VAL A 150 2.20 -17.81 9.36
C VAL A 150 1.58 -18.48 10.58
N TYR A 151 1.60 -19.81 10.63
CA TYR A 151 1.17 -20.53 11.80
C TYR A 151 2.18 -20.37 12.96
N ILE A 152 1.68 -19.91 14.10
CA ILE A 152 2.45 -19.71 15.33
C ILE A 152 1.97 -20.69 16.41
N ALA A 153 2.84 -20.96 17.38
CA ALA A 153 2.47 -21.74 18.55
C ALA A 153 1.33 -21.02 19.32
N PRO A 154 0.39 -21.76 19.92
CA PRO A 154 -0.50 -21.17 20.92
C PRO A 154 0.34 -20.54 22.02
N THR A 155 0.18 -19.25 22.26
CA THR A 155 0.75 -18.61 23.46
C THR A 155 -0.05 -19.10 24.65
N ASP A 156 0.60 -19.84 25.54
CA ASP A 156 0.03 -20.21 26.84
C ASP A 156 -0.33 -18.91 27.58
N PRO A 157 -1.57 -18.72 28.06
CA PRO A 157 -1.88 -17.57 28.91
C PRO A 157 -0.94 -17.63 30.12
N MET A 158 -0.14 -16.57 30.29
CA MET A 158 0.70 -16.38 31.48
C MET A 158 -0.13 -16.67 32.74
N PRO A 159 0.35 -17.51 33.68
CA PRO A 159 -0.31 -17.65 34.97
C PRO A 159 -0.30 -16.29 35.65
N VAL A 160 -1.50 -15.77 35.94
CA VAL A 160 -1.72 -14.56 36.77
C VAL A 160 -1.53 -14.85 38.24
#